data_AF-A0AAV6TLC1-F1
#
_entry.id   AF-A0AAV6TLC1-F1
#
_cell.length_a   1.000
_cell.length_b   1.000
_cell.length_c   1.000
_cell.angle_alpha   90.00
_cell.angle_beta   90.00
_cell.angle_gamma   90.00
#
_symmetry.space_group_name_H-M   'P 1'
#
loop_
_entity.id
_entity.type
_entity.pdbx_description
1 polymer ?
#
loop_
_entity_poly.entity_id
_entity_poly.type
_entity_poly.pdbx_seq_one_letter_code
_entity_poly.pdbx_strand_id
1 'polypeptide(L)'
;MWDCQECNCGEHGNCILYAWGKTCRCENGYANKYGICKECDCGEHGICSFNAGYKQCVCKHGFAENLLGKCEACDCGENARCTFNDEGKKQCDCSPGFAEIYRGKCEGNKFIYLLMPFRC
;
A
#
# COMPACT_ATOMS: atom_id res chain seq x y z
N MET A 1 25.70 -25.89 26.98
CA MET A 1 26.08 -24.50 26.70
C MET A 1 24.78 -23.75 26.47
N TRP A 2 24.36 -22.89 27.39
CA TRP A 2 23.13 -22.12 27.23
C TRP A 2 23.53 -20.81 26.55
N ASP A 3 23.27 -20.69 25.25
CA ASP A 3 23.43 -19.41 24.55
C ASP A 3 22.39 -18.44 25.10
N CYS A 4 22.85 -17.36 25.72
CA CYS A 4 21.98 -16.28 26.16
C CYS A 4 21.56 -15.49 24.92
N GLN A 5 20.35 -15.76 24.41
CA GLN A 5 19.87 -15.10 23.21
C GLN A 5 19.43 -13.66 23.54
N GLU A 6 20.15 -12.68 22.99
CA GLU A 6 19.83 -11.27 23.20
C GLU A 6 18.49 -10.89 22.54
N CYS A 7 17.55 -10.40 23.35
CA CYS A 7 16.24 -9.95 22.88
C CYS A 7 16.22 -8.44 22.66
N ASN A 8 16.77 -8.01 21.53
CA ASN A 8 16.83 -6.60 21.15
C ASN A 8 15.93 -6.31 19.94
N CYS A 9 14.90 -5.49 20.10
CA CYS A 9 14.03 -5.05 19.01
C CYS A 9 14.20 -3.57 18.65
N GLY A 10 15.20 -2.90 19.22
CA GLY A 10 15.31 -1.45 19.18
C GLY A 10 14.21 -0.74 19.98
N GLU A 11 14.16 0.57 19.84
CA GLU A 11 13.08 1.40 20.40
C GLU A 11 11.75 1.11 19.69
N HIS A 12 10.63 1.35 20.39
CA HIS A 12 9.28 1.10 19.87
C HIS A 12 8.98 -0.37 19.50
N GLY A 13 9.78 -1.30 20.05
CA GLY A 13 9.64 -2.73 19.82
C GLY A 13 9.56 -3.52 21.11
N ASN A 14 8.49 -4.30 21.29
CA ASN A 14 8.42 -5.31 22.34
C ASN A 14 9.05 -6.62 21.83
N CYS A 15 10.03 -7.12 22.58
CA CYS A 15 10.77 -8.33 22.21
C CYS A 15 10.21 -9.56 22.95
N ILE A 16 9.94 -10.62 22.20
CA ILE A 16 9.45 -11.90 22.73
C ILE A 16 10.42 -13.00 22.31
N LEU A 17 10.96 -13.75 23.28
CA LEU A 17 11.81 -14.91 23.04
C LEU A 17 10.97 -16.19 22.97
N TYR A 18 11.22 -16.98 21.93
CA TYR A 18 10.71 -18.34 21.77
C TYR A 18 11.88 -19.32 21.66
N ALA A 19 11.60 -20.62 21.79
CA ALA A 19 12.63 -21.67 21.65
C ALA A 19 13.33 -21.69 20.27
N TRP A 20 12.70 -21.12 19.24
CA TRP A 20 13.20 -21.03 17.87
C TRP A 20 13.76 -19.65 17.50
N GLY A 21 13.76 -18.68 18.43
CA GLY A 21 14.32 -17.36 18.23
C GLY A 21 13.47 -16.23 18.79
N LYS A 22 13.89 -14.99 18.50
CA LYS A 22 13.16 -13.78 18.92
C LYS A 22 12.11 -13.34 17.88
N THR A 23 11.05 -12.72 18.35
CA THR A 23 10.07 -11.97 17.55
C THR A 23 9.93 -10.56 18.10
N CYS A 24 9.84 -9.56 17.20
CA CYS A 24 9.61 -8.16 17.57
C CYS A 24 8.20 -7.74 17.21
N ARG A 25 7.44 -7.30 18.21
CA ARG A 25 6.16 -6.63 18.02
C ARG A 25 6.37 -5.12 18.09
N CYS A 26 6.27 -4.46 16.95
CA CYS A 26 6.47 -3.01 16.86
C CYS A 26 5.20 -2.24 17.23
N GLU A 27 5.39 -1.04 17.76
CA GLU A 27 4.32 -0.07 18.01
C GLU A 27 3.70 0.45 16.69
N ASN A 28 2.54 1.10 16.78
CA ASN A 28 1.91 1.73 15.61
C ASN A 28 2.84 2.78 14.99
N GLY A 29 2.95 2.79 13.67
CA GLY A 29 3.91 3.63 12.95
C GLY A 29 5.32 3.04 12.88
N TYR A 30 5.55 1.83 13.39
CA TYR A 30 6.81 1.10 13.28
C TYR A 30 6.58 -0.29 12.70
N ALA A 31 7.55 -0.79 11.94
CA ALA A 31 7.54 -2.14 11.39
C ALA A 31 8.90 -2.81 11.55
N ASN A 32 8.90 -4.14 11.57
CA ASN A 32 10.13 -4.91 11.67
C ASN A 32 10.95 -4.76 10.38
N LYS A 33 12.18 -4.27 10.53
CA LYS A 33 13.20 -4.22 9.48
C LYS A 33 14.45 -4.91 10.01
N TYR A 34 14.77 -6.08 9.46
CA TYR A 34 15.95 -6.86 9.84
C TYR A 34 16.03 -7.19 11.35
N GLY A 35 14.90 -7.49 11.98
CA GLY A 35 14.85 -7.91 13.38
C GLY A 35 14.88 -6.76 14.41
N ILE A 36 14.69 -5.52 13.95
CA ILE A 36 14.50 -4.33 14.78
C ILE A 36 13.31 -3.51 14.28
N CYS A 37 12.64 -2.79 15.16
CA CYS A 37 11.55 -1.88 14.80
C CYS A 37 12.12 -0.59 14.23
N LYS A 38 11.60 -0.18 13.06
CA LYS A 38 11.93 1.07 12.38
C LYS A 38 10.66 1.79 12.00
N GLU A 39 10.73 3.11 11.99
CA GLU A 39 9.62 3.98 11.59
C GLU A 39 9.13 3.58 10.20
N CYS A 40 7.81 3.44 10.09
CA CYS A 40 7.10 2.94 8.94
C CYS A 40 5.73 3.62 8.91
N ASP A 41 5.67 4.79 8.28
CA ASP A 41 4.44 5.56 8.15
C ASP A 41 3.91 5.52 6.72
N CYS A 42 2.65 5.09 6.58
CA CYS A 42 1.85 5.12 5.35
C CYS A 42 0.55 5.92 5.52
N GLY A 43 0.36 6.62 6.65
CA GLY A 43 -0.89 7.26 7.03
C GLY A 43 -1.97 6.30 7.54
N GLU A 44 -3.10 6.83 7.99
CA GLU A 44 -4.19 6.08 8.65
C GLU A 44 -4.89 5.04 7.75
N HIS A 45 -4.73 5.19 6.43
CA HIS A 45 -5.33 4.32 5.43
C HIS A 45 -4.35 3.34 4.80
N GLY A 46 -3.14 3.22 5.35
CA GLY A 46 -2.10 2.31 4.88
C GLY A 46 -1.65 1.33 5.94
N ILE A 47 -1.36 0.10 5.51
CA ILE A 47 -0.57 -0.86 6.29
C ILE A 47 0.87 -0.72 5.82
N CYS A 48 1.79 -0.44 6.76
CA CYS A 48 3.21 -0.29 6.47
C CYS A 48 3.99 -1.56 6.79
N SER A 49 4.91 -1.93 5.91
CA SER A 49 5.84 -3.05 6.12
C SER A 49 7.18 -2.78 5.43
N PHE A 50 8.18 -3.60 5.72
CA PHE A 50 9.44 -3.59 4.99
C PHE A 50 9.60 -4.89 4.18
N ASN A 51 9.94 -4.75 2.91
CA ASN A 51 10.27 -5.87 2.04
C ASN A 51 11.64 -5.62 1.41
N ALA A 52 12.57 -6.57 1.58
CA ALA A 52 13.99 -6.40 1.24
C ALA A 52 14.60 -5.08 1.77
N GLY A 53 14.10 -4.59 2.91
CA GLY A 53 14.53 -3.34 3.54
C GLY A 53 13.89 -2.06 3.00
N TYR A 54 13.07 -2.15 1.96
CA TYR A 54 12.32 -1.01 1.40
C TYR A 54 10.94 -0.90 2.04
N LYS A 55 10.52 0.34 2.35
CA LYS A 55 9.19 0.61 2.87
C LYS A 55 8.16 0.23 1.81
N GLN A 56 7.15 -0.53 2.19
CA GLN A 56 6.01 -0.88 1.36
C GLN A 56 4.72 -0.46 2.06
N CYS A 57 3.90 0.31 1.35
CA CYS A 57 2.58 0.72 1.79
C CYS A 57 1.51 -0.08 1.04
N VAL A 58 0.63 -0.74 1.79
CA VAL A 58 -0.58 -1.34 1.24
C VAL A 58 -1.76 -0.47 1.65
N CYS A 59 -2.31 0.29 0.70
CA CYS A 59 -3.43 1.19 0.95
C CYS A 59 -4.77 0.45 0.95
N LYS A 60 -5.70 0.92 1.78
CA LYS A 60 -7.10 0.45 1.78
C LYS A 60 -7.76 0.77 0.42
N HIS A 61 -8.83 0.05 0.11
CA HIS A 61 -9.62 0.33 -1.10
C HIS A 61 -10.07 1.79 -1.15
N GLY A 62 -9.93 2.44 -2.31
CA GLY A 62 -10.19 3.87 -2.49
C GLY A 62 -9.05 4.78 -2.03
N PHE A 63 -7.88 4.24 -1.71
CA PHE A 63 -6.66 4.98 -1.39
C PHE A 63 -5.49 4.46 -2.22
N ALA A 64 -4.55 5.34 -2.54
CA ALA A 64 -3.32 5.00 -3.23
C ALA A 64 -2.13 5.76 -2.62
N GLU A 65 -0.93 5.25 -2.85
CA GLU A 65 0.30 5.89 -2.38
C GLU A 65 0.57 7.15 -3.20
N ASN A 66 0.69 8.30 -2.52
CA ASN A 66 1.04 9.57 -3.14
C ASN A 66 2.57 9.74 -3.27
N LEU A 67 3.01 10.88 -3.81
CA LEU A 67 4.44 11.19 -3.99
C LEU A 67 5.24 11.26 -2.68
N LEU A 68 4.57 11.38 -1.53
CA LEU A 68 5.20 11.38 -0.21
C LEU A 68 5.27 9.98 0.42
N GLY A 69 4.81 8.96 -0.30
CA GLY A 69 4.78 7.58 0.18
C GLY A 69 3.75 7.34 1.27
N LYS A 70 2.62 8.06 1.25
CA LYS A 70 1.48 7.89 2.16
C LYS A 70 0.21 7.58 1.39
N CYS A 71 -0.68 6.83 2.01
CA CYS A 71 -1.98 6.50 1.44
C CYS A 71 -2.92 7.70 1.50
N GLU A 72 -3.28 8.22 0.33
CA GLU A 72 -4.17 9.34 0.13
C GLU A 72 -5.42 8.89 -0.64
N ALA A 73 -6.54 9.58 -0.43
CA ALA A 73 -7.81 9.24 -1.07
C ALA A 73 -7.66 9.26 -2.60
N CYS A 74 -7.96 8.12 -3.21
CA CYS A 74 -7.82 7.86 -4.63
C CYS A 74 -9.05 7.04 -5.06
N ASP A 75 -10.13 7.73 -5.38
CA ASP A 75 -11.40 7.11 -5.78
C ASP A 75 -11.65 7.30 -7.28
N CYS A 76 -11.67 6.18 -8.01
CA CYS A 76 -12.02 6.09 -9.43
C CYS A 76 -13.37 5.40 -9.66
N GLY A 77 -14.13 5.10 -8.60
CA GLY A 77 -15.32 4.25 -8.67
C GLY A 77 -14.99 2.75 -8.65
N GLU A 78 -16.03 1.93 -8.74
CA GLU A 78 -15.90 0.48 -8.78
C GLU A 78 -15.27 0.01 -10.10
N ASN A 79 -14.58 -1.13 -10.08
CA ASN A 79 -13.91 -1.72 -11.25
C ASN A 79 -12.83 -0.83 -11.86
N ALA A 80 -12.12 -0.06 -11.04
CA ALA A 80 -11.01 0.77 -11.46
C ALA A 80 -9.83 0.63 -10.49
N ARG A 81 -8.62 0.67 -11.05
CA ARG A 81 -7.41 0.88 -10.25
C ARG A 81 -7.11 2.36 -10.20
N CYS A 82 -6.92 2.91 -9.00
CA CYS A 82 -6.54 4.30 -8.80
C CYS A 82 -5.06 4.40 -8.43
N THR A 83 -4.32 5.29 -9.09
CA THR A 83 -2.92 5.62 -8.79
C THR A 83 -2.70 7.13 -8.89
N PHE A 84 -1.57 7.61 -8.38
CA PHE A 84 -1.10 8.97 -8.64
C PHE A 84 0.02 8.93 -9.68
N ASN A 85 0.01 9.87 -10.62
CA ASN A 85 1.12 10.05 -11.56
C ASN A 85 2.26 10.88 -10.94
N ASP A 86 3.33 11.12 -11.70
CA ASP A 86 4.51 11.87 -11.24
C ASP A 86 4.22 13.35 -10.90
N GLU A 87 3.08 13.88 -11.33
CA GLU A 87 2.60 15.23 -10.97
C GLU A 87 1.70 15.22 -9.71
N GLY A 88 1.48 14.05 -9.10
CA GLY A 88 0.56 13.88 -7.98
C GLY A 88 -0.92 13.97 -8.38
N LYS A 89 -1.22 13.87 -9.68
CA LYS A 89 -2.59 13.83 -10.18
C LYS A 89 -3.10 12.40 -10.18
N LYS A 90 -4.36 12.26 -9.79
CA LYS A 90 -5.09 10.98 -9.84
C LYS A 90 -5.15 10.46 -11.27
N GLN A 91 -4.84 9.18 -11.45
CA GLN A 91 -4.96 8.42 -12.69
C GLN A 91 -5.84 7.20 -12.43
N CYS A 92 -6.82 6.99 -13.30
CA CYS A 92 -7.77 5.90 -13.21
C CYS A 92 -7.53 4.90 -14.34
N ASP A 93 -7.20 3.67 -13.98
CA ASP A 93 -7.11 2.54 -14.92
C ASP A 93 -8.42 1.76 -14.85
N CYS A 94 -9.31 2.01 -15.80
CA CYS A 94 -10.64 1.40 -15.82
C CYS A 94 -10.58 -0.05 -16.30
N SER A 95 -11.33 -0.94 -15.66
CA SER A 95 -11.49 -2.31 -16.14
C SER A 95 -12.13 -2.34 -17.54
N PRO A 96 -11.90 -3.40 -18.34
CA PRO A 96 -12.51 -3.53 -19.66
C PRO A 96 -14.04 -3.31 -19.63
N GLY A 97 -14.55 -2.48 -20.54
CA GLY A 97 -15.97 -2.11 -20.61
C GLY A 97 -16.35 -0.87 -19.79
N PHE A 98 -15.41 -0.29 -19.04
CA PHE A 98 -15.56 0.98 -18.34
C PHE A 98 -14.64 2.03 -18.95
N ALA A 99 -15.07 3.29 -18.97
CA ALA A 99 -14.25 4.41 -19.41
C ALA A 99 -14.40 5.60 -18.46
N GLU A 100 -13.39 6.46 -18.43
CA GLU A 100 -13.49 7.74 -17.74
C GLU A 100 -14.34 8.69 -18.58
N ILE A 101 -15.56 9.01 -18.11
CA ILE A 101 -16.50 9.82 -18.90
C ILE A 101 -16.52 11.26 -18.39
N TYR A 102 -16.94 11.51 -17.14
CA TYR A 102 -16.90 12.83 -16.51
C TYR A 102 -16.64 12.70 -15.00
N ARG A 103 -15.76 13.56 -14.45
CA ARG A 103 -15.33 13.63 -13.03
C ARG A 103 -14.22 12.67 -12.57
N GLY A 104 -13.46 12.08 -13.49
CA GLY A 104 -12.35 11.21 -13.10
C GLY A 104 -12.81 9.92 -12.41
N LYS A 105 -13.95 9.37 -12.82
CA LYS A 105 -14.44 8.06 -12.38
C LYS A 105 -14.75 7.20 -13.59
N CYS A 106 -14.51 5.91 -13.43
CA CYS A 106 -14.80 4.90 -14.44
C CYS A 106 -16.28 4.55 -14.39
N GLU A 107 -16.97 4.74 -15.51
CA GLU A 107 -18.38 4.38 -15.66
C GLU A 107 -18.54 3.40 -16.84
N GLY A 108 -19.33 2.35 -16.60
CA GLY A 108 -19.63 1.34 -17.61
C GLY A 108 -20.82 1.78 -18.43
N ASN A 109 -20.60 2.17 -19.68
CA ASN A 109 -21.70 2.38 -20.61
C ASN A 109 -22.03 1.04 -21.29
N LYS A 110 -23.29 0.58 -21.23
CA LYS A 110 -23.78 -0.56 -22.05
C LYS A 110 -23.64 -0.31 -23.57
N PHE A 111 -23.24 0.90 -23.97
CA PHE A 111 -23.05 1.35 -25.35
C PHE A 111 -21.57 1.54 -25.78
N ILE A 112 -20.56 1.37 -24.90
CA ILE A 112 -19.14 1.57 -25.30
C ILE A 112 -18.66 0.48 -26.27
N TYR A 113 -19.24 -0.73 -26.20
CA TYR A 113 -18.96 -1.84 -27.13
C TYR A 113 -19.26 -1.52 -28.60
N LEU A 114 -20.00 -0.44 -28.90
CA LEU A 114 -20.33 -0.02 -30.27
C LEU A 114 -19.41 1.08 -30.82
N LEU A 115 -18.55 1.68 -29.99
CA LEU A 115 -17.75 2.86 -30.35
C LEU A 115 -16.24 2.67 -30.24
N MET A 116 -15.74 1.49 -29.86
CA MET A 116 -14.33 1.17 -30.01
C MET A 116 -14.06 0.77 -31.47
N PRO A 117 -13.37 1.59 -32.29
CA PRO A 117 -12.76 1.04 -33.49
C PRO A 117 -11.69 0.05 -32.98
N PHE A 118 -11.88 -1.23 -33.26
CA PHE A 118 -10.75 -2.15 -33.34
C PHE A 118 -9.77 -1.52 -34.33
N ARG A 119 -8.73 -0.86 -33.81
CA ARG A 119 -7.64 -0.35 -34.61
C ARG A 119 -6.45 -1.26 -34.40
N CYS A 120 -6.36 -2.19 -35.36
CA CYS A 120 -5.28 -3.08 -35.79
C CYS A 120 -4.57 -3.91 -34.71
#